data_AF-A0A251YRZ1-F1
#
_entry.id   AF-A0A251YRZ1-F1
#
_cell.length_a   1.000
_cell.length_b   1.000
_cell.length_c   1.000
_cell.angle_alpha   90.00
_cell.angle_beta   90.00
_cell.angle_gamma   90.00
#
_symmetry.space_group_name_H-M   'P 1'
#
loop_
_entity.id
_entity.type
_entity.pdbx_description
1 polymer ?
#
loop_
_entity_poly.entity_id
_entity_poly.type
_entity_poly.pdbx_seq_one_letter_code
_entity_poly.pdbx_strand_id
1 'polypeptide(L)'
;MRGALTARERHLAAEIAAHDWAAAPFRAGGAARGRPGDEAGDDPRLAPEQAERVRANVMWVVAQCLGYEDPELPHDAFAAACGVTRDYRCTPFGGPSTIVREGLRIGVDGAYDVPGSTPAPPRGPA
;
A
#
# COMPACT_ATOMS: atom_id res chain seq x y z
N MET A 1 -11.33 11.64 -15.27
CA MET A 1 -9.96 11.37 -14.82
C MET A 1 -9.34 12.59 -14.17
N ARG A 2 -9.40 12.64 -12.85
CA ARG A 2 -8.67 13.62 -12.05
C ARG A 2 -7.18 13.25 -12.04
N GLY A 3 -6.32 14.15 -12.52
CA GLY A 3 -4.87 13.91 -12.57
C GLY A 3 -4.10 14.24 -11.29
N ALA A 4 -4.74 14.91 -10.32
CA ALA A 4 -4.10 15.42 -9.11
C ALA A 4 -4.69 14.81 -7.84
N LEU A 5 -3.84 14.62 -6.83
CA LEU A 5 -4.25 14.17 -5.51
C LEU A 5 -4.92 15.30 -4.72
N THR A 6 -5.93 14.99 -3.91
CA THR A 6 -6.51 15.90 -2.93
C THR A 6 -5.56 16.13 -1.75
N ALA A 7 -5.87 17.09 -0.87
CA ALA A 7 -5.07 17.33 0.33
C ALA A 7 -5.06 16.11 1.28
N ARG A 8 -6.21 15.45 1.46
CA ARG A 8 -6.33 14.23 2.28
C ARG A 8 -5.46 13.10 1.73
N GLU A 9 -5.55 12.84 0.43
CA GLU A 9 -4.71 11.84 -0.24
C GLU A 9 -3.22 12.13 -0.08
N ARG A 10 -2.79 13.39 -0.28
CA ARG A 10 -1.37 13.75 -0.11
C ARG A 10 -0.88 13.54 1.32
N HIS A 11 -1.67 13.89 2.34
CA HIS A 11 -1.27 13.69 3.73
C HIS A 11 -1.16 12.20 4.08
N LEU A 12 -2.12 11.38 3.64
CA LEU A 12 -2.07 9.93 3.83
C LEU A 12 -0.86 9.31 3.13
N ALA A 13 -0.62 9.70 1.86
CA ALA A 13 0.54 9.23 1.11
C ALA A 13 1.86 9.64 1.76
N ALA A 14 1.96 10.88 2.25
CA ALA A 14 3.15 11.37 2.95
C ALA A 14 3.43 10.59 4.25
N GLU A 15 2.39 10.26 5.02
CA GLU A 15 2.53 9.44 6.23
C GLU A 15 3.03 8.02 5.89
N ILE A 16 2.46 7.40 4.85
CA ILE A 16 2.90 6.08 4.37
C ILE A 16 4.35 6.12 3.89
N ALA A 17 4.74 7.17 3.17
CA ALA A 17 6.09 7.33 2.64
C ALA A 17 7.14 7.56 3.74
N ALA A 18 6.78 8.35 4.77
CA ALA A 18 7.68 8.69 5.87
C ALA A 18 7.88 7.55 6.89
N HIS A 19 7.01 6.54 6.88
CA HIS A 19 7.09 5.43 7.82
C HIS A 19 8.30 4.51 7.57
N ASP A 20 9.05 4.20 8.62
CA ASP A 20 10.12 3.18 8.57
C ASP A 20 9.50 1.78 8.62
N TRP A 21 9.14 1.27 7.46
CA TRP A 21 8.55 -0.07 7.29
C TRP A 21 9.49 -1.20 7.71
N ALA A 22 10.80 -1.00 7.68
CA ALA A 22 11.75 -2.02 8.15
C ALA A 22 11.63 -2.24 9.67
N ALA A 23 11.22 -1.21 10.41
CA ALA A 23 10.99 -1.24 11.85
C ALA A 23 9.55 -1.62 12.25
N ALA A 24 8.68 -1.96 11.30
CA ALA A 24 7.28 -2.31 11.57
C ALA A 24 7.09 -3.38 12.67
N PRO A 25 7.92 -4.45 12.74
CA PRO A 25 7.80 -5.46 13.79
C PRO A 25 7.93 -4.90 15.23
N PHE A 26 8.76 -3.88 15.43
CA PHE A 26 9.01 -3.31 16.76
C PHE A 26 7.89 -2.39 17.25
N ARG A 27 7.21 -1.69 16.34
CA ARG A 27 6.08 -0.82 16.72
C ARG A 27 4.85 -1.61 17.19
N ALA A 28 4.65 -2.83 16.68
CA ALA A 28 3.57 -3.71 17.14
C ALA A 28 3.84 -4.27 18.55
N GLY A 29 5.11 -4.47 18.92
CA GLY A 29 5.52 -5.04 20.20
C GLY A 29 5.63 -4.05 21.37
N GLY A 30 5.52 -2.74 21.14
CA GLY A 30 5.65 -1.73 22.20
C GLY A 30 6.97 -1.79 22.99
N ALA A 31 7.98 -2.49 22.48
CA ALA A 31 9.22 -2.74 23.20
C ALA A 31 10.17 -1.56 23.00
N ALA A 32 10.16 -0.71 24.02
CA ALA A 32 11.25 0.20 24.33
C ALA A 32 12.60 -0.53 24.19
N ARG A 33 13.60 0.22 23.67
CA ARG A 33 15.04 -0.01 23.75
C ARG A 33 15.42 -1.22 24.62
N GLY A 34 16.01 -2.23 23.98
CA GLY A 34 16.57 -3.40 24.65
C GLY A 34 17.43 -3.01 25.87
N ARG A 35 17.22 -3.74 26.96
CA ARG A 35 18.01 -3.65 28.19
C ARG A 35 19.45 -4.07 27.86
N PRO A 36 20.48 -3.40 28.38
CA PRO A 36 21.86 -3.81 28.13
C PRO A 36 22.08 -5.19 28.76
N GLY A 37 22.34 -6.20 27.92
CA GLY A 37 22.54 -7.58 28.34
C GLY A 37 21.79 -8.63 27.53
N ASP A 38 20.85 -8.23 26.65
CA ASP A 38 20.26 -9.19 25.71
C ASP A 38 21.30 -9.55 24.65
N GLU A 39 21.64 -10.84 24.59
CA GLU A 39 22.51 -11.44 23.58
C GLU A 39 22.01 -11.09 22.18
N ALA A 40 22.93 -10.93 21.23
CA ALA A 40 22.66 -10.54 19.85
C ALA A 40 21.74 -11.56 19.14
N GLY A 41 20.43 -11.44 19.37
CA GLY A 41 19.41 -12.06 18.54
C GLY A 41 19.32 -11.32 17.22
N ASP A 42 19.22 -12.07 16.11
CA ASP A 42 19.05 -11.57 14.74
C ASP A 42 18.22 -10.29 14.73
N ASP A 43 18.77 -9.20 14.18
CA ASP A 43 18.06 -7.92 14.04
C ASP A 43 16.71 -8.17 13.34
N PRO A 44 15.56 -8.10 14.04
CA PRO A 44 14.27 -8.53 13.48
C PRO A 44 13.67 -7.46 12.54
N ARG A 45 14.50 -6.55 12.03
CA ARG A 45 14.14 -5.64 10.94
C ARG A 45 13.79 -6.43 9.70
N LEU A 46 12.75 -5.98 9.00
CA LEU A 46 12.40 -6.54 7.71
C LEU A 46 13.50 -6.24 6.69
N ALA A 47 13.81 -7.23 5.85
CA ALA A 47 14.62 -7.01 4.66
C ALA A 47 13.94 -5.96 3.75
N PRO A 48 14.69 -5.23 2.90
CA PRO A 48 14.12 -4.16 2.07
C PRO A 48 12.91 -4.59 1.24
N GLU A 49 12.93 -5.79 0.66
CA GLU A 49 11.81 -6.33 -0.13
C GLU A 49 10.58 -6.64 0.74
N GLN A 50 10.79 -7.11 1.96
CA GLN A 50 9.71 -7.37 2.92
C GLN A 50 9.09 -6.05 3.38
N ALA A 51 9.91 -5.05 3.69
CA ALA A 51 9.45 -3.71 4.05
C ALA A 51 8.64 -3.06 2.90
N GLU A 52 9.08 -3.24 1.66
CA GLU A 52 8.36 -2.74 0.47
C GLU A 52 7.02 -3.44 0.29
N ARG A 53 6.94 -4.76 0.50
CA ARG A 53 5.66 -5.49 0.48
C ARG A 53 4.68 -4.95 1.52
N VAL A 54 5.16 -4.62 2.72
CA VAL A 54 4.31 -4.01 3.76
C VAL A 54 3.83 -2.62 3.33
N ARG A 55 4.72 -1.77 2.81
CA ARG A 55 4.35 -0.45 2.26
C ARG A 55 3.28 -0.57 1.18
N ALA A 56 3.49 -1.45 0.20
CA ALA A 56 2.55 -1.68 -0.89
C ALA A 56 1.18 -2.17 -0.39
N ASN A 57 1.16 -3.10 0.56
CA ASN A 57 -0.07 -3.58 1.18
C ASN A 57 -0.83 -2.47 1.92
N VAL A 58 -0.14 -1.64 2.71
CA VAL A 58 -0.77 -0.50 3.38
C VAL A 58 -1.31 0.51 2.37
N MET A 59 -0.53 0.81 1.33
CA MET A 59 -0.97 1.67 0.23
C MET A 59 -2.26 1.14 -0.42
N TRP A 60 -2.34 -0.16 -0.74
CA TRP A 60 -3.56 -0.76 -1.30
C TRP A 60 -4.76 -0.67 -0.37
N VAL A 61 -4.58 -0.94 0.93
CA VAL A 61 -5.67 -0.83 1.91
C VAL A 61 -6.22 0.60 1.95
N VAL A 62 -5.35 1.60 2.02
CA VAL A 62 -5.76 3.01 2.06
C VAL A 62 -6.37 3.44 0.74
N ALA A 63 -5.78 3.04 -0.39
CA ALA A 63 -6.31 3.32 -1.73
C ALA A 63 -7.68 2.66 -1.96
N GLN A 64 -7.94 1.46 -1.43
CA GLN A 64 -9.27 0.83 -1.49
C GLN A 64 -10.32 1.68 -0.78
N CYS A 65 -10.02 2.17 0.43
CA CYS A 65 -10.94 3.03 1.18
C CYS A 65 -11.19 4.35 0.45
N LEU A 66 -10.13 4.99 -0.05
CA LEU A 66 -10.24 6.24 -0.81
C LEU A 66 -11.00 6.05 -2.13
N GLY A 67 -10.75 4.95 -2.84
CA GLY A 67 -11.43 4.62 -4.09
C GLY A 67 -12.91 4.29 -3.91
N TYR A 68 -13.26 3.68 -2.76
CA TYR A 68 -14.66 3.47 -2.38
C TYR A 68 -15.39 4.79 -2.10
N GLU A 69 -14.73 5.74 -1.44
CA GLU A 69 -15.29 7.08 -1.21
C GLU A 69 -15.32 7.94 -2.49
N ASP A 70 -14.32 7.76 -3.37
CA ASP A 70 -14.13 8.50 -4.60
C ASP A 70 -13.59 7.60 -5.73
N PRO A 71 -14.46 7.11 -6.63
CA PRO A 71 -14.07 6.22 -7.72
C PRO A 71 -13.06 6.84 -8.71
N GLU A 72 -12.91 8.17 -8.75
CA GLU A 72 -11.98 8.87 -9.63
C GLU A 72 -10.56 9.01 -9.05
N LEU A 73 -10.25 8.33 -7.93
CA LEU A 73 -8.92 8.31 -7.32
C LEU A 73 -7.82 7.95 -8.34
N PRO A 74 -6.81 8.81 -8.54
CA PRO A 74 -5.66 8.48 -9.38
C PRO A 74 -4.68 7.57 -8.63
N HIS A 75 -5.00 6.27 -8.58
CA HIS A 75 -4.27 5.26 -7.80
C HIS A 75 -2.76 5.18 -8.13
N ASP A 76 -2.36 5.35 -9.40
CA ASP A 76 -0.94 5.36 -9.77
C ASP A 76 -0.18 6.56 -9.18
N ALA A 77 -0.81 7.73 -9.19
CA ALA A 77 -0.24 8.94 -8.58
C ALA A 77 -0.20 8.81 -7.06
N PHE A 78 -1.22 8.19 -6.47
CA PHE A 78 -1.26 7.91 -5.03
C PHE A 78 -0.16 6.91 -4.62
N ALA A 79 0.01 5.82 -5.36
CA ALA A 79 1.06 4.82 -5.11
C ALA A 79 2.46 5.44 -5.24
N ALA A 80 2.67 6.28 -6.26
CA ALA A 80 3.91 7.03 -6.40
C ALA A 80 4.18 7.95 -5.21
N ALA A 81 3.16 8.68 -4.73
CA ALA A 81 3.28 9.56 -3.57
C ALA A 81 3.50 8.80 -2.26
N CYS A 82 3.02 7.56 -2.13
CA CYS A 82 3.29 6.67 -1.01
C CYS A 82 4.73 6.14 -0.98
N GLY A 83 5.55 6.44 -2.00
CA GLY A 83 6.92 5.96 -2.10
C GLY A 83 7.05 4.51 -2.55
N VAL A 84 6.00 3.92 -3.13
CA VAL A 84 6.06 2.56 -3.68
C VAL A 84 7.09 2.49 -4.80
N THR A 85 7.91 1.44 -4.82
CA THR A 85 9.03 1.32 -5.76
C THR A 85 8.55 1.15 -7.19
N ARG A 86 9.48 1.38 -8.12
CA ARG A 86 9.21 1.25 -9.55
C ARG A 86 8.79 -0.17 -9.94
N ASP A 87 9.25 -1.19 -9.22
CA ASP A 87 8.95 -2.60 -9.54
C ASP A 87 7.45 -2.93 -9.44
N TYR A 88 6.73 -2.20 -8.58
CA TYR A 88 5.27 -2.30 -8.48
C TYR A 88 4.54 -1.36 -9.45
N ARG A 89 5.17 -0.25 -9.85
CA ARG A 89 4.52 0.81 -10.65
C ARG A 89 4.83 0.75 -12.14
N CYS A 90 5.89 0.07 -12.55
CA CYS A 90 6.33 -0.02 -13.93
C CYS A 90 6.68 -1.45 -14.34
N THR A 91 6.50 -1.75 -15.62
CA THR A 91 7.01 -2.97 -16.23
C THR A 91 8.54 -2.90 -16.34
N PRO A 92 9.23 -4.04 -16.58
CA PRO A 92 10.68 -4.04 -16.84
C PRO A 92 11.09 -3.12 -18.00
N PHE A 93 10.18 -2.85 -18.94
CA PHE A 93 10.39 -1.96 -20.09
C PHE A 93 10.04 -0.49 -19.79
N GLY A 94 9.70 -0.16 -18.55
CA GLY A 94 9.43 1.18 -18.08
C GLY A 94 8.04 1.73 -18.37
N GLY A 95 7.15 0.94 -18.97
CA GLY A 95 5.73 1.29 -19.11
C GLY A 95 4.98 1.16 -17.77
N PRO A 96 3.75 1.66 -17.65
CA PRO A 96 2.95 1.52 -16.44
C PRO A 96 2.65 0.04 -16.15
N SER A 97 2.79 -0.36 -14.89
CA SER A 97 2.40 -1.70 -14.43
C SER A 97 0.92 -1.72 -14.04
N THR A 98 0.26 -2.85 -14.23
CA THR A 98 -1.11 -3.07 -13.75
C THR A 98 -1.16 -3.46 -12.28
N ILE A 99 -0.03 -3.82 -11.66
CA ILE A 99 0.06 -4.36 -10.29
C ILE A 99 -0.65 -3.46 -9.27
N VAL A 100 -0.45 -2.13 -9.33
CA VAL A 100 -1.13 -1.20 -8.42
C VAL A 100 -2.64 -1.32 -8.52
N ARG A 101 -3.17 -1.39 -9.75
CA ARG A 101 -4.59 -1.53 -10.01
C ARG A 101 -5.12 -2.92 -9.64
N GLU A 102 -4.37 -3.98 -9.94
CA GLU A 102 -4.76 -5.36 -9.67
C GLU A 102 -4.85 -5.69 -8.17
N GLY A 103 -4.09 -4.99 -7.33
CA GLY A 103 -4.23 -5.09 -5.87
C GLY A 103 -5.49 -4.40 -5.31
N LEU A 104 -6.19 -3.60 -6.12
CA LEU A 104 -7.46 -2.98 -5.73
C LEU A 104 -8.62 -3.89 -6.11
N ARG A 105 -9.62 -3.95 -5.24
CA ARG A 105 -10.85 -4.71 -5.46
C ARG A 105 -11.85 -3.82 -6.17
N ILE A 106 -11.72 -3.78 -7.50
CA ILE A 106 -12.55 -3.01 -8.41
C ILE A 106 -13.36 -3.99 -9.27
N GLY A 107 -14.68 -3.86 -9.23
CA GLY A 107 -15.61 -4.62 -10.06
C GLY A 107 -15.50 -4.28 -11.54
N VAL A 108 -16.15 -5.09 -12.37
CA VAL A 108 -16.20 -4.90 -13.83
C VAL A 108 -16.88 -3.59 -14.26
N ASP A 109 -17.73 -3.05 -13.38
CA ASP A 109 -18.41 -1.76 -13.51
C ASP A 109 -17.55 -0.58 -13.07
N GLY A 110 -16.32 -0.83 -12.61
CA GLY A 110 -15.42 0.20 -12.08
C GLY A 110 -15.71 0.58 -10.62
N ALA A 111 -16.68 -0.08 -9.97
CA ALA A 111 -17.01 0.19 -8.58
C ALA A 111 -16.02 -0.52 -7.64
N TYR A 112 -15.60 0.16 -6.57
CA TYR A 112 -14.78 -0.45 -5.54
C TYR A 112 -15.64 -1.32 -4.60
N ASP A 113 -15.12 -2.48 -4.19
CA ASP A 113 -15.70 -3.27 -3.12
C ASP A 113 -15.73 -2.48 -1.80
N VAL A 114 -16.78 -2.71 -1.01
CA VAL A 114 -16.98 -2.08 0.30
C VAL A 114 -15.79 -2.38 1.23
N PRO A 115 -15.18 -1.37 1.87
CA PRO A 115 -14.11 -1.60 2.85
C PRO A 115 -14.56 -2.53 3.98
N GLY A 116 -13.69 -3.48 4.33
CA GLY A 116 -13.99 -4.50 5.35
C GLY A 116 -14.87 -5.67 4.88
N SER A 117 -15.41 -5.64 3.66
CA SER A 117 -16.11 -6.80 3.11
C SER A 117 -15.13 -7.87 2.62
N THR A 118 -15.58 -9.12 2.61
CA THR A 118 -14.95 -10.18 1.84
C THR A 118 -14.97 -9.79 0.35
N PRO A 119 -13.90 -10.06 -0.43
CA PRO A 119 -13.92 -9.82 -1.87
C PRO A 119 -15.13 -10.51 -2.49
N ALA A 120 -15.87 -9.81 -3.35
CA ALA A 120 -16.97 -10.45 -4.05
C ALA A 120 -16.41 -11.63 -4.88
N PRO A 121 -17.07 -12.80 -4.89
CA PRO A 121 -16.64 -13.88 -5.77
C PRO A 121 -16.64 -13.38 -7.22
N PRO A 122 -15.70 -13.84 -8.07
CA PRO A 122 -15.66 -13.42 -9.46
C PRO A 122 -17.03 -13.71 -10.08
N ARG A 123 -17.69 -12.67 -10.59
CA ARG A 123 -18.92 -12.86 -11.37
C ARG A 123 -18.49 -13.56 -12.65
N GLY A 124 -18.76 -14.86 -12.75
CA GLY A 124 -18.53 -15.63 -13.96
C GLY A 124 -19.25 -15.00 -15.16
N PRO A 125 -18.80 -15.28 -16.40
CA PRO A 125 -19.50 -14.79 -17.58
C PRO A 125 -20.95 -15.32 -17.57
N ALA A 126 -21.89 -14.41 -17.83
CA ALA A 126 -23.30 -14.73 -18.05
C ALA A 126 -23.49 -15.48 -19.39
#